data_AF-A0A7D8Z1V9-F1
#
_entry.id   AF-A0A7D8Z1V9-F1
#
_cell.length_a   1.000
_cell.length_b   1.000
_cell.length_c   1.000
_cell.angle_alpha   90.00
_cell.angle_beta   90.00
_cell.angle_gamma   90.00
#
_symmetry.space_group_name_H-M   'P 1'
#
loop_
_entity.id
_entity.type
_entity.pdbx_description
1 polymer ?
#
loop_
_entity_poly.entity_id
_entity_poly.type
_entity_poly.pdbx_seq_one_letter_code
_entity_poly.pdbx_strand_id
1 'polypeptide(L)'
;MSLRFALTRAAATVSVATRPVVRPLARAAVGAPSPRTFTSTSSLLKKAAKGGKAGKNDRPEKAEKAGKGKGKGKDKDADADAGLTAEERDSVIDKTKEKITKSTDWAKGLVFEGVERGRGRVSPAVLDSIKVTLPDQGGVPLNQVASVTVRSNALFVDVWEPSALKHVESAINKANLPGLSPMRDGAGIKIPVPKPSGEVRTSILKSIHETVEAAKNQIRVARTDGLKALGGRGEDGTDDVQEIVDKATGELDKLVVTAKKELEKA
;
A
#
# COMPACT_ATOMS: atom_id res chain seq x y z
N MET A 1 -95.62 -16.86 13.95
CA MET A 1 -94.62 -17.81 14.48
C MET A 1 -93.29 -17.09 14.52
N SER A 2 -92.90 -16.68 15.73
CA SER A 2 -91.61 -16.08 16.06
C SER A 2 -90.50 -17.12 15.90
N LEU A 3 -89.31 -16.71 15.43
CA LEU A 3 -88.09 -16.68 16.25
C LEU A 3 -86.90 -16.18 15.43
N ARG A 4 -86.29 -15.12 15.93
CA ARG A 4 -84.94 -14.64 15.60
C ARG A 4 -83.94 -15.62 16.25
N PHE A 5 -82.99 -16.15 15.49
CA PHE A 5 -81.78 -16.80 16.00
C PHE A 5 -80.60 -15.89 15.66
N ALA A 6 -80.12 -15.08 16.60
CA ALA A 6 -79.14 -15.41 17.63
C ALA A 6 -77.70 -15.36 17.10
N LEU A 7 -77.14 -14.17 17.28
CA LEU A 7 -75.72 -13.83 17.43
C LEU A 7 -74.87 -14.98 18.01
N THR A 8 -73.73 -15.26 17.39
CA THR A 8 -72.59 -15.84 18.11
C THR A 8 -71.29 -15.27 17.54
N ARG A 9 -70.79 -14.23 18.21
CA ARG A 9 -69.42 -13.71 18.07
C ARG A 9 -68.47 -14.76 18.66
N ALA A 10 -67.64 -15.37 17.83
CA ALA A 10 -66.50 -16.15 18.31
C ALA A 10 -65.34 -15.18 18.63
N ALA A 11 -65.08 -14.97 19.91
CA ALA A 11 -63.90 -14.29 20.41
C ALA A 11 -62.69 -15.24 20.28
N ALA A 12 -61.80 -14.96 19.32
CA ALA A 12 -60.50 -15.61 19.26
C ALA A 12 -59.60 -14.98 20.32
N THR A 13 -59.33 -15.75 21.37
CA THR A 13 -58.48 -15.42 22.49
C THR A 13 -57.02 -15.30 22.06
N VAL A 14 -56.40 -14.23 22.55
CA VAL A 14 -54.98 -13.92 22.43
C VAL A 14 -54.16 -15.03 23.10
N SER A 15 -53.37 -15.77 22.32
CA SER A 15 -52.33 -16.65 22.85
C SER A 15 -50.99 -15.94 22.76
N VAL A 16 -50.60 -15.29 23.87
CA VAL A 16 -49.25 -14.76 24.06
C VAL A 16 -48.32 -15.94 24.26
N ALA A 17 -47.57 -16.30 23.22
CA ALA A 17 -46.48 -17.25 23.33
C ALA A 17 -45.36 -16.63 24.19
N THR A 18 -45.26 -17.08 25.44
CA THR A 18 -44.14 -16.79 26.33
C THR A 18 -42.86 -17.36 25.73
N ARG A 19 -41.96 -16.48 25.29
CA ARG A 19 -40.62 -16.84 24.83
C ARG A 19 -39.82 -17.48 25.97
N PRO A 20 -39.07 -18.57 25.74
CA PRO A 20 -38.17 -19.10 26.75
C PRO A 20 -37.04 -18.11 27.01
N VAL A 21 -36.85 -17.75 28.29
CA VAL A 21 -35.73 -16.94 28.78
C VAL A 21 -34.45 -17.76 28.60
N VAL A 22 -33.62 -17.36 27.64
CA VAL A 22 -32.29 -17.94 27.46
C VAL A 22 -31.41 -17.45 28.62
N ARG A 23 -31.03 -18.37 29.52
CA ARG A 23 -30.03 -18.12 30.56
C ARG A 23 -28.71 -17.69 29.90
N PRO A 24 -28.08 -16.59 30.33
CA PRO A 24 -26.72 -16.29 29.90
C PRO A 24 -25.78 -17.33 30.50
N LEU A 25 -25.08 -18.07 29.63
CA LEU A 25 -23.93 -18.87 30.01
C LEU A 25 -22.88 -17.93 30.64
N ALA A 26 -22.48 -18.26 31.86
CA ALA A 26 -21.43 -17.55 32.59
C ALA A 26 -20.16 -17.49 31.73
N ARG A 27 -19.73 -16.28 31.40
CA ARG A 27 -18.51 -15.98 30.68
C ARG A 27 -17.34 -16.32 31.60
N ALA A 28 -16.63 -17.41 31.30
CA ALA A 28 -15.39 -17.77 31.97
C ALA A 28 -14.40 -16.62 31.82
N ALA A 29 -13.94 -16.08 32.96
CA ALA A 29 -12.95 -15.02 33.04
C ALA A 29 -11.58 -15.55 32.60
N VAL A 30 -11.21 -15.27 31.35
CA VAL A 30 -9.82 -15.38 30.89
C VAL A 30 -9.08 -14.17 31.47
N GLY A 31 -8.08 -14.47 32.29
CA GLY A 31 -7.32 -13.49 33.07
C GLY A 31 -6.71 -12.38 32.22
N ALA A 32 -6.88 -11.15 32.68
CA ALA A 32 -6.19 -9.98 32.17
C ALA A 32 -4.67 -10.13 32.39
N PRO A 33 -3.82 -9.88 31.39
CA PRO A 33 -2.40 -9.68 31.64
C PRO A 33 -2.18 -8.31 32.29
N SER A 34 -1.70 -8.32 33.53
CA SER A 34 -1.30 -7.12 34.28
C SER A 34 -0.22 -6.32 33.51
N PRO A 35 -0.29 -4.97 33.49
CA PRO A 35 0.77 -4.17 32.89
C PRO A 35 2.05 -4.30 33.73
N ARG A 36 3.12 -4.80 33.10
CA ARG A 36 4.46 -4.76 33.69
C ARG A 36 4.93 -3.31 33.76
N THR A 37 4.86 -2.73 34.94
CA THR A 37 5.47 -1.43 35.24
C THR A 37 6.99 -1.58 35.24
N PHE A 38 7.65 -0.80 34.39
CA PHE A 38 9.11 -0.67 34.36
C PHE A 38 9.54 0.15 35.57
N THR A 39 9.93 -0.52 36.66
CA THR A 39 10.53 0.10 37.84
C THR A 39 11.97 0.49 37.51
N SER A 40 12.17 1.73 37.06
CA SER A 40 13.48 2.38 37.16
C SER A 40 13.67 2.80 38.62
N THR A 41 14.38 1.99 39.40
CA THR A 41 14.92 2.40 40.69
C THR A 41 15.84 3.60 40.49
N SER A 42 15.28 4.78 40.74
CA SER A 42 16.02 5.97 41.12
C SER A 42 16.66 5.70 42.49
N SER A 43 17.97 5.50 42.52
CA SER A 43 18.74 5.61 43.74
C SER A 43 19.72 6.79 43.61
N LEU A 44 19.63 7.66 44.61
CA LEU A 44 20.62 8.68 45.01
C LEU A 44 20.51 10.08 44.39
N LEU A 45 19.43 10.80 44.74
CA LEU A 45 19.47 12.26 44.88
C LEU A 45 19.07 12.70 46.31
N LYS A 46 20.08 13.03 47.13
CA LYS A 46 20.04 13.89 48.33
C LYS A 46 21.51 14.06 48.77
N LYS A 47 22.10 15.21 49.08
CA LYS A 47 21.64 16.60 49.26
C LYS A 47 22.87 17.49 49.55
N ALA A 48 22.75 18.76 49.18
CA ALA A 48 23.36 19.96 49.77
C ALA A 48 24.78 20.44 49.40
N ALA A 49 24.82 21.77 49.24
CA ALA A 49 25.86 22.72 49.64
C ALA A 49 26.82 23.28 48.57
N LYS A 50 26.43 24.46 48.06
CA LYS A 50 27.15 25.74 48.24
C LYS A 50 28.63 25.80 47.82
N GLY A 51 28.86 26.43 46.66
CA GLY A 51 29.88 27.46 46.50
C GLY A 51 31.23 27.03 45.89
N GLY A 52 31.65 27.79 44.87
CA GLY A 52 33.06 28.21 44.76
C GLY A 52 33.96 27.52 43.72
N LYS A 53 34.26 28.31 42.68
CA LYS A 53 35.61 28.56 42.13
C LYS A 53 36.18 27.64 41.05
N ALA A 54 36.67 28.34 40.03
CA ALA A 54 37.42 27.91 38.86
C ALA A 54 38.84 27.40 39.17
N GLY A 55 39.43 26.70 38.18
CA GLY A 55 40.88 26.43 38.07
C GLY A 55 41.11 25.00 37.55
N LYS A 56 41.43 24.80 36.27
CA LYS A 56 42.75 24.87 35.61
C LYS A 56 43.56 23.57 35.81
N ASN A 57 43.87 22.95 34.65
CA ASN A 57 44.92 21.97 34.31
C ASN A 57 45.37 20.94 35.37
N ASP A 58 45.47 19.68 34.97
CA ASP A 58 46.79 19.07 34.78
C ASP A 58 46.68 17.71 34.07
N ARG A 59 47.60 17.54 33.12
CA ARG A 59 47.90 16.31 32.39
C ARG A 59 48.93 15.54 33.24
N PRO A 60 48.90 14.20 33.26
CA PRO A 60 50.17 13.50 33.41
C PRO A 60 50.43 12.48 32.30
N GLU A 61 51.72 12.32 32.06
CA GLU A 61 52.40 11.48 31.10
C GLU A 61 52.21 9.98 31.32
N LYS A 62 52.19 9.27 30.19
CA LYS A 62 53.01 8.10 29.83
C LYS A 62 53.54 7.22 30.98
N ALA A 63 53.07 5.97 31.00
CA ALA A 63 53.88 4.81 31.38
C ALA A 63 53.80 3.78 30.25
N GLU A 64 54.97 3.37 29.77
CA GLU A 64 55.20 2.49 28.62
C GLU A 64 55.84 1.18 29.10
N LYS A 65 55.64 0.12 28.28
CA LYS A 65 56.35 -1.17 28.17
C LYS A 65 55.80 -2.32 29.03
N ALA A 66 55.73 -3.56 28.58
CA ALA A 66 56.00 -4.29 27.33
C ALA A 66 55.47 -5.74 27.60
N GLY A 67 55.13 -6.63 26.66
CA GLY A 67 55.30 -6.68 25.22
C GLY A 67 54.81 -8.03 24.67
N LYS A 68 55.33 -8.37 23.48
CA LYS A 68 55.13 -9.59 22.67
C LYS A 68 53.84 -9.55 21.83
N GLY A 69 53.85 -9.35 20.51
CA GLY A 69 54.87 -9.61 19.51
C GLY A 69 54.34 -10.63 18.51
N LYS A 70 53.65 -10.17 17.46
CA LYS A 70 53.62 -10.81 16.14
C LYS A 70 53.17 -9.78 15.09
N GLY A 71 54.14 -9.09 14.52
CA GLY A 71 53.95 -8.42 13.24
C GLY A 71 54.25 -9.39 12.10
N LYS A 72 53.66 -9.10 10.94
CA LYS A 72 54.31 -9.01 9.62
C LYS A 72 53.54 -9.76 8.52
N GLY A 73 53.00 -8.97 7.59
CA GLY A 73 53.07 -9.21 6.16
C GLY A 73 52.12 -10.25 5.57
N LYS A 74 51.07 -9.77 4.93
CA LYS A 74 50.67 -10.27 3.61
C LYS A 74 50.39 -9.07 2.71
N ASP A 75 51.47 -8.53 2.18
CA ASP A 75 51.43 -7.79 0.93
C ASP A 75 51.26 -8.81 -0.20
N LYS A 76 50.42 -8.43 -1.17
CA LYS A 76 50.44 -8.86 -2.58
C LYS A 76 50.15 -10.33 -2.86
N ASP A 77 48.87 -10.60 -3.11
CA ASP A 77 48.50 -11.37 -4.29
C ASP A 77 47.95 -10.34 -5.29
N ALA A 78 48.83 -9.94 -6.22
CA ALA A 78 48.44 -9.24 -7.43
C ALA A 78 47.90 -10.27 -8.43
N ASP A 79 46.97 -9.81 -9.26
CA ASP A 79 46.68 -10.32 -10.59
C ASP A 79 45.95 -11.68 -10.69
N ALA A 80 44.62 -11.57 -10.61
CA ALA A 80 43.76 -12.16 -11.62
C ALA A 80 42.73 -11.10 -12.04
N ASP A 81 43.21 -10.14 -12.84
CA ASP A 81 42.40 -9.42 -13.82
C ASP A 81 41.87 -10.46 -14.82
N ALA A 82 40.85 -11.19 -14.40
CA ALA A 82 39.97 -11.89 -15.31
C ALA A 82 38.84 -10.91 -15.60
N GLY A 83 39.12 -9.92 -16.46
CA GLY A 83 38.10 -9.09 -17.06
C GLY A 83 36.93 -9.96 -17.48
N LEU A 84 35.71 -9.52 -17.12
CA LEU A 84 34.48 -10.17 -17.54
C LEU A 84 34.55 -10.40 -19.04
N THR A 85 34.27 -11.62 -19.50
CA THR A 85 34.17 -11.87 -20.93
C THR A 85 33.10 -10.95 -21.51
N ALA A 86 33.26 -10.49 -22.76
CA ALA A 86 32.32 -9.52 -23.36
C ALA A 86 30.86 -9.99 -23.28
N GLU A 87 30.63 -11.30 -23.38
CA GLU A 87 29.33 -11.95 -23.25
C GLU A 87 28.73 -11.86 -21.84
N GLU A 88 29.56 -11.95 -20.80
CA GLU A 88 29.11 -11.79 -19.41
C GLU A 88 28.71 -10.34 -19.13
N ARG A 89 29.44 -9.36 -19.71
CA ARG A 89 29.11 -7.93 -19.60
C ARG A 89 27.78 -7.61 -20.25
N ASP A 90 27.55 -8.08 -21.47
CA ASP A 90 26.26 -7.89 -22.17
C ASP A 90 25.10 -8.50 -21.37
N SER A 91 25.31 -9.67 -20.77
CA SER A 91 24.31 -10.30 -19.91
C SER A 91 23.97 -9.46 -18.66
N VAL A 92 24.95 -8.72 -18.12
CA VAL A 92 24.76 -7.84 -16.96
C VAL A 92 24.03 -6.57 -17.38
N ILE A 93 24.35 -6.01 -18.55
CA ILE A 93 23.65 -4.86 -19.13
C ILE A 93 22.19 -5.21 -19.38
N ASP A 94 21.89 -6.36 -19.97
CA ASP A 94 20.52 -6.80 -20.24
C ASP A 94 19.71 -7.01 -18.95
N LYS A 95 20.28 -7.66 -17.94
CA LYS A 95 19.64 -7.79 -16.61
C LYS A 95 19.36 -6.42 -15.98
N THR A 96 20.27 -5.48 -16.14
CA THR A 96 20.11 -4.11 -15.61
C THR A 96 19.01 -3.37 -16.37
N LYS A 97 19.00 -3.49 -17.69
CA LYS A 97 17.95 -2.94 -18.56
C LYS A 97 16.58 -3.48 -18.19
N GLU A 98 16.44 -4.79 -17.99
CA GLU A 98 15.17 -5.39 -17.55
C GLU A 98 14.67 -4.83 -16.21
N LYS A 99 15.57 -4.62 -15.24
CA LYS A 99 15.19 -4.03 -13.94
C LYS A 99 14.72 -2.59 -14.11
N ILE A 100 15.40 -1.83 -14.97
CA ILE A 100 15.04 -0.44 -15.28
C ILE A 100 13.71 -0.38 -16.03
N THR A 101 13.46 -1.26 -17.01
CA THR A 101 12.19 -1.30 -17.75
C THR A 101 11.04 -1.68 -16.84
N LYS A 102 11.18 -2.72 -16.00
CA LYS A 102 10.17 -3.10 -14.98
C LYS A 102 9.82 -1.92 -14.06
N SER A 103 10.83 -1.16 -13.62
CA SER A 103 10.62 0.02 -12.77
C SER A 103 9.91 1.16 -13.51
N THR A 104 10.27 1.36 -14.77
CA THR A 104 9.67 2.38 -15.65
C THR A 104 8.22 2.04 -16.00
N ASP A 105 7.93 0.78 -16.30
CA ASP A 105 6.59 0.30 -16.66
C ASP A 105 5.64 0.35 -15.47
N TRP A 106 6.12 -0.01 -14.28
CA TRP A 106 5.38 0.18 -13.04
C TRP A 106 4.97 1.65 -12.83
N ALA A 107 5.92 2.58 -13.02
CA ALA A 107 5.64 4.01 -12.89
C ALA A 107 4.66 4.49 -13.96
N LYS A 108 4.83 4.08 -15.22
CA LYS A 108 3.92 4.40 -16.34
C LYS A 108 2.48 3.99 -16.03
N GLY A 109 2.28 2.77 -15.50
CA GLY A 109 0.96 2.26 -15.14
C GLY A 109 0.26 3.12 -14.07
N LEU A 110 0.98 3.46 -13.00
CA LEU A 110 0.43 4.26 -11.90
C LEU A 110 0.17 5.72 -12.30
N VAL A 111 1.06 6.31 -13.10
CA VAL A 111 0.85 7.67 -13.64
C VAL A 111 -0.39 7.71 -14.53
N PHE A 112 -0.57 6.71 -15.40
CA PHE A 112 -1.77 6.60 -16.23
C PHE A 112 -3.05 6.50 -15.39
N GLU A 113 -3.06 5.65 -14.37
CA GLU A 113 -4.20 5.54 -13.46
C GLU A 113 -4.49 6.86 -12.72
N GLY A 114 -3.44 7.56 -12.28
CA GLY A 114 -3.55 8.87 -11.65
C GLY A 114 -4.16 9.93 -12.56
N VAL A 115 -3.74 9.98 -13.83
CA VAL A 115 -4.27 10.89 -14.84
C VAL A 115 -5.74 10.60 -15.13
N GLU A 116 -6.10 9.33 -15.35
CA GLU A 116 -7.49 8.95 -15.64
C GLU A 116 -8.40 9.30 -14.45
N ARG A 117 -7.94 9.08 -13.21
CA ARG A 117 -8.65 9.51 -12.00
C ARG A 117 -8.87 11.02 -11.96
N GLY A 118 -7.87 11.82 -12.33
CA GLY A 118 -8.00 13.29 -12.38
C GLY A 118 -8.87 13.82 -13.52
N ARG A 119 -9.02 13.05 -14.61
CA ARG A 119 -10.02 13.28 -15.67
C ARG A 119 -11.44 12.91 -15.25
N GLY A 120 -11.61 12.28 -14.09
CA GLY A 120 -12.89 11.76 -13.61
C GLY A 120 -13.32 10.45 -14.27
N ARG A 121 -12.40 9.77 -14.97
CA ARG A 121 -12.61 8.41 -15.45
C ARG A 121 -12.24 7.43 -14.36
N VAL A 122 -13.09 6.42 -14.19
CA VAL A 122 -12.87 5.38 -13.18
C VAL A 122 -12.55 4.08 -13.84
N SER A 123 -11.46 3.48 -13.38
CA SER A 123 -11.07 2.14 -13.77
C SER A 123 -12.00 1.12 -13.10
N PRO A 124 -12.44 0.06 -13.81
CA PRO A 124 -13.19 -1.03 -13.21
C PRO A 124 -12.40 -1.75 -12.09
N ALA A 125 -11.06 -1.65 -12.11
CA ALA A 125 -10.17 -2.25 -11.12
C ALA A 125 -10.42 -1.77 -9.67
N VAL A 126 -11.09 -0.63 -9.48
CA VAL A 126 -11.47 -0.14 -8.14
C VAL A 126 -12.37 -1.15 -7.41
N LEU A 127 -13.16 -1.94 -8.15
CA LEU A 127 -14.09 -2.91 -7.58
C LEU A 127 -13.49 -4.32 -7.39
N ASP A 128 -12.28 -4.59 -7.89
CA ASP A 128 -11.64 -5.92 -7.83
C ASP A 128 -11.33 -6.36 -6.39
N SER A 129 -11.11 -5.40 -5.49
CA SER A 129 -10.82 -5.67 -4.07
C SER A 129 -12.05 -6.17 -3.29
N ILE A 130 -13.25 -6.06 -3.85
CA ILE A 130 -14.51 -6.34 -3.15
C ILE A 130 -14.83 -7.83 -3.21
N LYS A 131 -15.03 -8.42 -2.03
CA LYS A 131 -15.53 -9.79 -1.88
C LYS A 131 -17.00 -9.75 -1.46
N VAL A 132 -17.84 -10.44 -2.23
CA VAL A 132 -19.27 -10.61 -1.98
C VAL A 132 -19.47 -11.87 -1.17
N THR A 133 -20.12 -11.75 -0.01
CA THR A 133 -20.48 -12.91 0.80
C THR A 133 -21.83 -13.45 0.35
N LEU A 134 -21.81 -14.56 -0.37
CA LEU A 134 -22.99 -15.32 -0.75
C LEU A 134 -23.36 -16.32 0.37
N PRO A 135 -24.66 -16.61 0.57
CA PRO A 135 -25.10 -17.55 1.60
C PRO A 135 -24.55 -18.97 1.42
N ASP A 136 -24.42 -19.41 0.17
CA ASP A 136 -24.15 -20.82 -0.16
C ASP A 136 -22.66 -21.17 -0.28
N GLN A 137 -21.81 -20.18 -0.61
CA GLN A 137 -20.40 -20.41 -0.99
C GLN A 137 -19.39 -19.50 -0.29
N GLY A 138 -19.83 -18.63 0.63
CA GLY A 138 -18.93 -17.74 1.37
C GLY A 138 -18.47 -16.53 0.55
N GLY A 139 -17.24 -16.06 0.80
CA GLY A 139 -16.70 -14.84 0.21
C GLY A 139 -16.10 -15.06 -1.18
N VAL A 140 -16.80 -14.60 -2.22
CA VAL A 140 -16.42 -14.71 -3.64
C VAL A 140 -16.02 -13.33 -4.18
N PRO A 141 -14.98 -13.18 -5.01
CA PRO A 141 -14.65 -11.89 -5.61
C PRO A 141 -15.77 -11.40 -6.54
N LEU A 142 -15.98 -10.08 -6.59
CA LEU A 142 -17.06 -9.47 -7.37
C LEU A 142 -17.04 -9.86 -8.86
N ASN A 143 -15.85 -10.00 -9.44
CA ASN A 143 -15.65 -10.32 -10.86
C ASN A 143 -16.24 -11.68 -11.30
N GLN A 144 -16.50 -12.58 -10.35
CA GLN A 144 -17.11 -13.88 -10.63
C GLN A 144 -18.64 -13.86 -10.51
N VAL A 145 -19.21 -12.79 -9.95
CA VAL A 145 -20.65 -12.67 -9.65
C VAL A 145 -21.30 -11.62 -10.56
N ALA A 146 -20.53 -10.65 -11.03
CA ALA A 146 -20.99 -9.54 -11.85
C ALA A 146 -19.97 -9.12 -12.91
N SER A 147 -20.48 -8.54 -13.99
CA SER A 147 -19.69 -7.84 -15.00
C SER A 147 -19.65 -6.35 -14.69
N VAL A 148 -18.44 -5.76 -14.69
CA VAL A 148 -18.25 -4.32 -14.43
C VAL A 148 -17.99 -3.62 -15.75
N THR A 149 -18.85 -2.67 -16.10
CA THR A 149 -18.72 -1.82 -17.30
C THR A 149 -18.63 -0.36 -16.89
N VAL A 150 -17.74 0.40 -17.56
CA VAL A 150 -17.63 1.84 -17.37
C VAL A 150 -18.46 2.55 -18.42
N ARG A 151 -19.43 3.36 -18.02
CA ARG A 151 -20.21 4.20 -18.94
C ARG A 151 -20.25 5.63 -18.42
N SER A 152 -19.66 6.55 -19.20
CA SER A 152 -19.51 7.96 -18.83
C SER A 152 -18.79 8.10 -17.48
N ASN A 153 -19.40 8.74 -16.48
CA ASN A 153 -18.86 8.96 -15.14
C ASN A 153 -19.47 7.99 -14.09
N ALA A 154 -19.99 6.85 -14.52
CA ALA A 154 -20.56 5.87 -13.61
C ALA A 154 -20.07 4.46 -13.93
N LEU A 155 -19.86 3.68 -12.88
CA LEU A 155 -19.63 2.24 -12.98
C LEU A 155 -20.98 1.54 -12.99
N PHE A 156 -21.17 0.65 -13.94
CA PHE A 156 -22.32 -0.24 -14.03
C PHE A 156 -21.85 -1.64 -13.67
N VAL A 157 -22.48 -2.22 -12.67
CA VAL A 157 -22.22 -3.58 -12.21
C VAL A 157 -23.44 -4.41 -12.54
N ASP A 158 -23.34 -5.19 -13.61
CA ASP A 158 -24.42 -6.05 -14.08
C ASP A 158 -24.25 -7.43 -13.44
N VAL A 159 -25.15 -7.77 -12.52
CA VAL A 159 -25.11 -9.02 -11.76
C VAL A 159 -25.76 -10.12 -12.59
N TRP A 160 -25.11 -11.28 -12.72
CA TRP A 160 -25.65 -12.38 -13.52
C TRP A 160 -26.87 -13.04 -12.86
N GLU A 161 -26.89 -13.11 -11.53
CA GLU A 161 -27.97 -13.70 -10.75
C GLU A 161 -28.71 -12.63 -9.92
N PRO A 162 -30.03 -12.42 -10.11
CA PRO A 162 -30.79 -11.40 -9.39
C PRO A 162 -30.90 -11.66 -7.88
N SER A 163 -30.73 -12.92 -7.45
CA SER A 163 -30.66 -13.30 -6.04
C SER A 163 -29.42 -12.74 -5.33
N ALA A 164 -28.30 -12.61 -6.06
CA ALA A 164 -27.05 -12.09 -5.54
C ALA A 164 -27.02 -10.56 -5.41
N LEU A 165 -27.95 -9.83 -6.05
CA LEU A 165 -27.94 -8.37 -6.12
C LEU A 165 -27.90 -7.69 -4.74
N LYS A 166 -28.70 -8.17 -3.78
CA LYS A 166 -28.70 -7.63 -2.40
C LYS A 166 -27.37 -7.85 -1.69
N HIS A 167 -26.71 -8.98 -1.96
CA HIS A 167 -25.41 -9.31 -1.39
C HIS A 167 -24.31 -8.44 -1.98
N VAL A 168 -24.35 -8.19 -3.29
CA VAL A 168 -23.42 -7.29 -3.99
C VAL A 168 -23.56 -5.85 -3.50
N GLU A 169 -24.79 -5.33 -3.41
CA GLU A 169 -25.06 -3.98 -2.89
C GLU A 169 -24.54 -3.82 -1.44
N SER A 170 -24.79 -4.83 -0.59
CA SER A 170 -24.25 -4.83 0.77
C SER A 170 -22.72 -4.90 0.80
N ALA A 171 -22.09 -5.68 -0.08
CA ALA A 171 -20.64 -5.80 -0.17
C ALA A 171 -19.97 -4.49 -0.60
N ILE A 172 -20.55 -3.80 -1.59
CA ILE A 172 -20.06 -2.49 -2.05
C ILE A 172 -20.20 -1.43 -0.94
N ASN A 173 -21.33 -1.42 -0.24
CA ASN A 173 -21.53 -0.52 0.91
C ASN A 173 -20.55 -0.83 2.07
N LYS A 174 -20.26 -2.11 2.34
CA LYS A 174 -19.28 -2.53 3.35
C LYS A 174 -17.85 -2.17 2.97
N ALA A 175 -17.53 -2.21 1.67
CA ALA A 175 -16.21 -1.79 1.18
C ALA A 175 -15.96 -0.28 1.39
N ASN A 176 -17.02 0.50 1.61
CA ASN A 176 -16.98 1.93 1.93
C ASN A 176 -16.00 2.71 1.04
N LEU A 177 -16.16 2.55 -0.27
CA LEU A 177 -15.36 3.28 -1.23
C LEU A 177 -15.59 4.79 -1.05
N PRO A 178 -14.52 5.61 -1.01
CA PRO A 178 -14.64 7.02 -0.66
C PRO A 178 -15.49 7.77 -1.68
N GLY A 179 -16.65 8.25 -1.24
CA GLY A 179 -17.53 9.12 -2.02
C GLY A 179 -18.39 8.43 -3.08
N LEU A 180 -18.52 7.11 -3.05
CA LEU A 180 -19.26 6.31 -4.03
C LEU A 180 -20.46 5.64 -3.37
N SER A 181 -21.68 6.00 -3.79
CA SER A 181 -22.91 5.41 -3.27
C SER A 181 -23.56 4.53 -4.34
N PRO A 182 -23.74 3.21 -4.12
CA PRO A 182 -24.39 2.33 -5.08
C PRO A 182 -25.89 2.65 -5.18
N MET A 183 -26.37 2.84 -6.40
CA MET A 183 -27.79 3.00 -6.73
C MET A 183 -28.25 1.79 -7.52
N ARG A 184 -29.37 1.18 -7.12
CA ARG A 184 -29.94 0.05 -7.84
C ARG A 184 -30.63 0.51 -9.14
N ASP A 185 -30.30 -0.14 -10.25
CA ASP A 185 -30.88 0.10 -11.58
C ASP A 185 -31.42 -1.23 -12.14
N GLY A 186 -32.62 -1.60 -11.70
CA GLY A 186 -33.27 -2.86 -12.10
C GLY A 186 -32.46 -4.12 -11.75
N ALA A 187 -31.81 -4.67 -12.77
CA ALA A 187 -30.95 -5.86 -12.70
C ALA A 187 -29.46 -5.55 -12.41
N GLY A 188 -29.05 -4.28 -12.48
CA GLY A 188 -27.68 -3.85 -12.23
C GLY A 188 -27.57 -2.86 -11.06
N ILE A 189 -26.33 -2.51 -10.71
CA ILE A 189 -25.99 -1.49 -9.73
C ILE A 189 -25.18 -0.40 -10.43
N LYS A 190 -25.66 0.84 -10.34
CA LYS A 190 -25.00 2.04 -10.85
C LYS A 190 -24.28 2.75 -9.72
N ILE A 191 -22.98 3.00 -9.88
CA ILE A 191 -22.18 3.76 -8.93
C ILE A 191 -21.76 5.06 -9.62
N PRO A 192 -22.39 6.21 -9.31
CA PRO A 192 -21.99 7.50 -9.85
C PRO A 192 -20.66 7.93 -9.22
N VAL A 193 -19.73 8.34 -10.06
CA VAL A 193 -18.43 8.86 -9.63
C VAL A 193 -18.51 10.39 -9.72
N PRO A 194 -18.32 11.12 -8.60
CA PRO A 194 -18.24 12.57 -8.66
C PRO A 194 -16.96 12.99 -9.41
N LYS A 195 -17.04 14.10 -10.15
CA LYS A 195 -15.85 14.68 -10.78
C LYS A 195 -14.88 15.17 -9.69
N PRO A 196 -13.55 14.96 -9.86
CA PRO A 196 -12.57 15.44 -8.91
C PRO A 196 -12.54 16.98 -8.89
N SER A 197 -12.52 17.56 -7.69
CA SER A 197 -12.33 19.00 -7.50
C SER A 197 -10.88 19.41 -7.75
N GLY A 198 -10.63 20.73 -7.87
CA GLY A 198 -9.27 21.26 -8.05
C GLY A 198 -8.30 20.82 -6.94
N GLU A 199 -8.76 20.78 -5.69
CA GLU A 199 -7.97 20.31 -4.55
C GLU A 199 -7.58 18.83 -4.70
N VAL A 200 -8.52 17.97 -5.11
CA VAL A 200 -8.27 16.54 -5.36
C VAL A 200 -7.30 16.35 -6.54
N ARG A 201 -7.35 17.20 -7.57
CA ARG A 201 -6.37 17.15 -8.67
C ARG A 201 -4.96 17.52 -8.19
N THR A 202 -4.83 18.50 -7.31
CA THR A 202 -3.52 18.84 -6.74
C THR A 202 -2.96 17.74 -5.84
N SER A 203 -3.79 16.99 -5.11
CA SER A 203 -3.34 15.83 -4.32
C SER A 203 -2.93 14.66 -5.22
N ILE A 204 -3.65 14.42 -6.32
CA ILE A 204 -3.27 13.44 -7.34
C ILE A 204 -1.91 13.80 -7.96
N LEU A 205 -1.68 15.07 -8.30
CA LEU A 205 -0.39 15.53 -8.82
C LEU A 205 0.76 15.26 -7.84
N LYS A 206 0.56 15.50 -6.53
CA LYS A 206 1.55 15.16 -5.51
C LYS A 206 1.83 13.66 -5.48
N SER A 207 0.81 12.81 -5.52
CA SER A 207 0.98 11.36 -5.55
C SER A 207 1.73 10.86 -6.80
N ILE A 208 1.47 11.48 -7.97
CA ILE A 208 2.19 11.18 -9.22
C ILE A 208 3.67 11.54 -9.08
N HIS A 209 3.98 12.70 -8.49
CA HIS A 209 5.36 13.09 -8.21
C HIS A 209 6.08 12.11 -7.28
N GLU A 210 5.45 11.73 -6.17
CA GLU A 210 6.01 10.76 -5.22
C GLU A 210 6.29 9.41 -5.90
N THR A 211 5.36 8.95 -6.75
CA THR A 211 5.51 7.69 -7.49
C THR A 211 6.69 7.75 -8.47
N VAL A 212 6.84 8.86 -9.19
CA VAL A 212 7.95 9.03 -10.14
C VAL A 212 9.29 9.16 -9.42
N GLU A 213 9.36 9.84 -8.28
CA GLU A 213 10.58 9.90 -7.47
C GLU A 213 10.94 8.54 -6.88
N ALA A 214 9.95 7.73 -6.47
CA ALA A 214 10.18 6.35 -6.06
C ALA A 214 10.76 5.51 -7.22
N ALA A 215 10.22 5.65 -8.43
CA ALA A 215 10.73 4.96 -9.62
C ALA A 215 12.17 5.39 -9.97
N LYS A 216 12.47 6.70 -9.90
CA LYS A 216 13.84 7.22 -10.09
C LYS A 216 14.81 6.66 -9.06
N ASN A 217 14.39 6.53 -7.80
CA ASN A 217 15.21 5.90 -6.78
C ASN A 217 15.48 4.42 -7.10
N GLN A 218 14.50 3.66 -7.58
CA GLN A 218 14.72 2.27 -8.03
C GLN A 218 15.68 2.19 -9.21
N ILE A 219 15.58 3.10 -10.19
CA ILE A 219 16.51 3.18 -11.31
C ILE A 219 17.95 3.47 -10.82
N ARG A 220 18.12 4.35 -9.83
CA ARG A 220 19.44 4.64 -9.23
C ARG A 220 20.04 3.44 -8.51
N VAL A 221 19.21 2.66 -7.82
CA VAL A 221 19.64 1.41 -7.17
C VAL A 221 20.03 0.39 -8.24
N ALA A 222 19.20 0.18 -9.25
CA ALA A 222 19.48 -0.74 -10.36
C ALA A 222 20.78 -0.37 -11.10
N ARG A 223 21.03 0.93 -11.33
CA ARG A 223 22.31 1.42 -11.88
C ARG A 223 23.47 1.05 -10.97
N THR A 224 23.37 1.32 -9.67
CA THR A 224 24.45 1.05 -8.71
C THR A 224 24.77 -0.44 -8.62
N ASP A 225 23.75 -1.29 -8.69
CA ASP A 225 23.91 -2.74 -8.72
C ASP A 225 24.52 -3.23 -10.04
N GLY A 226 24.11 -2.65 -11.17
CA GLY A 226 24.70 -2.92 -12.48
C GLY A 226 26.18 -2.55 -12.54
N LEU A 227 26.56 -1.36 -12.03
CA LEU A 227 27.95 -0.92 -11.97
C LEU A 227 28.83 -1.79 -11.06
N LYS A 228 28.28 -2.31 -9.96
CA LYS A 228 29.00 -3.26 -9.09
C LYS A 228 29.20 -4.61 -9.78
N ALA A 229 28.23 -5.06 -10.57
CA ALA A 229 28.33 -6.30 -11.33
C ALA A 229 29.32 -6.20 -12.50
N LEU A 230 29.58 -4.99 -13.01
CA LEU A 230 30.57 -4.67 -14.05
C LEU A 230 31.96 -4.33 -13.48
N GLY A 231 32.31 -4.80 -12.27
CA GLY A 231 33.66 -4.61 -11.72
C GLY A 231 33.96 -3.21 -11.15
N GLY A 232 33.05 -2.24 -11.29
CA GLY A 232 33.18 -0.90 -10.70
C GLY A 232 33.19 0.23 -11.71
N ARG A 233 33.71 1.39 -11.31
CA ARG A 233 33.65 2.63 -12.09
C ARG A 233 34.95 2.77 -12.89
N GLY A 234 34.96 2.35 -14.16
CA GLY A 234 36.13 2.48 -15.04
C GLY A 234 36.30 1.42 -16.13
N GLU A 235 35.44 0.40 -16.21
CA GLU A 235 35.47 -0.62 -17.28
C GLU A 235 34.50 -0.26 -18.43
N ASP A 236 34.85 -0.67 -19.65
CA ASP A 236 34.03 -0.52 -20.86
C ASP A 236 32.62 -1.11 -20.64
N GLY A 237 31.56 -0.31 -20.83
CA GLY A 237 30.16 -0.68 -20.56
C GLY A 237 29.47 0.15 -19.46
N THR A 238 30.24 0.95 -18.70
CA THR A 238 29.70 1.96 -17.77
C THR A 238 28.83 3.00 -18.49
N ASP A 239 29.26 3.40 -19.70
CA ASP A 239 28.58 4.42 -20.50
C ASP A 239 27.23 3.93 -21.02
N ASP A 240 27.12 2.66 -21.43
CA ASP A 240 25.87 2.05 -21.90
C ASP A 240 24.80 2.01 -20.81
N VAL A 241 25.19 1.61 -19.60
CA VAL A 241 24.29 1.62 -18.43
C VAL A 241 23.84 3.04 -18.11
N GLN A 242 24.73 4.02 -18.23
CA GLN A 242 24.42 5.42 -17.98
C GLN A 242 23.44 5.97 -19.05
N GLU A 243 23.63 5.66 -20.32
CA GLU A 243 22.69 6.01 -21.39
C GLU A 243 21.29 5.44 -21.16
N ILE A 244 21.18 4.18 -20.75
CA ILE A 244 19.88 3.54 -20.47
C ILE A 244 19.16 4.26 -19.33
N VAL A 245 19.89 4.64 -18.29
CA VAL A 245 19.36 5.39 -17.14
C VAL A 245 18.90 6.79 -17.56
N ASP A 246 19.69 7.49 -18.37
CA ASP A 246 19.38 8.85 -18.81
C ASP A 246 18.15 8.86 -19.75
N LYS A 247 18.02 7.85 -20.62
CA LYS A 247 16.82 7.63 -21.45
C LYS A 247 15.58 7.39 -20.57
N ALA A 248 15.67 6.46 -19.61
CA ALA A 248 14.55 6.13 -18.72
C ALA A 248 14.12 7.31 -17.83
N THR A 249 15.07 8.05 -17.26
CA THR A 249 14.76 9.23 -16.44
C THR A 249 14.15 10.36 -17.28
N GLY A 250 14.67 10.60 -18.49
CA GLY A 250 14.09 11.56 -19.43
C GLY A 250 12.67 11.20 -19.87
N GLU A 251 12.36 9.91 -20.04
CA GLU A 251 10.98 9.45 -20.29
C GLU A 251 10.05 9.75 -19.11
N LEU A 252 10.47 9.44 -17.89
CA LEU A 252 9.67 9.70 -16.68
C LEU A 252 9.39 11.20 -16.49
N ASP A 253 10.37 12.07 -16.74
CA ASP A 253 10.17 13.51 -16.64
C ASP A 253 9.18 14.04 -17.69
N LYS A 254 9.24 13.53 -18.93
CA LYS A 254 8.26 13.86 -19.99
C LYS A 254 6.84 13.42 -19.59
N LEU A 255 6.70 12.27 -18.95
CA LEU A 255 5.41 11.76 -18.47
C LEU A 255 4.81 12.67 -17.41
N VAL A 256 5.61 13.16 -16.46
CA VAL A 256 5.16 14.11 -15.43
C VAL A 256 4.67 15.41 -16.05
N VAL A 257 5.41 15.97 -17.02
CA VAL A 257 5.01 17.20 -17.70
C VAL A 257 3.71 17.01 -18.48
N THR A 258 3.56 15.86 -19.14
CA THR A 258 2.33 15.51 -19.86
C THR A 258 1.15 15.37 -18.89
N ALA A 259 1.33 14.63 -17.80
CA ALA A 259 0.31 14.43 -16.78
C ALA A 259 -0.15 15.76 -16.14
N LYS A 260 0.77 16.69 -15.87
CA LYS A 260 0.44 18.04 -15.40
C LYS A 260 -0.48 18.78 -16.36
N LYS A 261 -0.10 18.84 -17.64
CA LYS A 261 -0.89 19.51 -18.68
C LYS A 261 -2.27 18.89 -18.83
N GLU A 262 -2.38 17.58 -18.69
CA GLU A 262 -3.67 16.87 -18.80
C GLU A 262 -4.57 17.14 -17.60
N LEU A 263 -4.00 17.27 -16.40
CA LEU A 263 -4.75 17.55 -15.16
C LEU A 263 -5.16 19.01 -15.03
N GLU A 264 -4.40 19.94 -15.62
CA GLU A 264 -4.78 21.36 -15.70
C GLU A 264 -5.88 21.63 -16.74
N LYS A 265 -5.92 20.83 -17.82
CA LYS A 265 -6.94 20.97 -18.89
C LYS A 265 -8.28 20.32 -18.56
N ALA A 266 -8.28 19.29 -17.70
CA ALA A 266 -9.49 18.57 -17.27
C ALA A 266 -10.38 19.46 -16.41
#